data_AF-A0A3L9Z4D3-F1
#
_entry.id   AF-A0A3L9Z4D3-F1
#
_cell.length_a   1.000
_cell.length_b   1.000
_cell.length_c   1.000
_cell.angle_alpha   90.00
_cell.angle_beta   90.00
_cell.angle_gamma   90.00
#
_symmetry.space_group_name_H-M   'P 1'
#
loop_
_entity.id
_entity.type
_entity.pdbx_description
1 polymer ?
#
loop_
_entity_poly.entity_id
_entity_poly.type
_entity_poly.pdbx_seq_one_letter_code
_entity_poly.pdbx_strand_id
1 'polypeptide(L)'
;MTFLPIQFRTKIKFSDYEKLNKSDILDKIENYLELKNYNYVVRKENSIVFHKSNAWTSFDFKSFLVSGIVKLKERKDGFVIISGNWMVFLIAIPFILILLLSKSDYSTLDVNDIQIIEYSFATLFGVNMIIRFFAHLIFKYKIKDLIKN
;
A
#
# COMPACT_ATOMS: atom_id res chain seq x y z
N MET A 1 -8.91 1.29 -15.12
CA MET A 1 -9.17 0.83 -13.72
C MET A 1 -7.82 0.42 -13.13
N THR A 2 -7.23 1.15 -12.18
CA THR A 2 -5.91 0.76 -11.62
C THR A 2 -6.11 -0.35 -10.58
N PHE A 3 -5.66 -1.56 -10.91
CA PHE A 3 -5.76 -2.77 -10.09
C PHE A 3 -4.68 -2.75 -8.99
N LEU A 4 -5.02 -2.26 -7.80
CA LEU A 4 -4.11 -2.30 -6.66
C LEU A 4 -4.18 -3.71 -6.04
N PRO A 5 -3.05 -4.42 -5.87
CA PRO A 5 -3.05 -5.79 -5.37
C PRO A 5 -3.64 -5.96 -3.97
N ILE A 6 -3.42 -4.97 -3.09
CA ILE A 6 -4.08 -4.88 -1.79
C ILE A 6 -4.79 -3.53 -1.73
N GLN A 7 -6.09 -3.57 -1.38
CA GLN A 7 -6.94 -2.39 -1.26
C GLN A 7 -7.66 -2.38 0.07
N PHE A 8 -7.57 -1.26 0.76
CA PHE A 8 -8.35 -0.98 1.96
C PHE A 8 -9.40 0.07 1.65
N ARG A 9 -10.60 -0.17 2.16
CA ARG A 9 -11.74 0.72 2.00
C ARG A 9 -12.12 1.32 3.35
N THR A 10 -12.24 2.63 3.37
CA THR A 10 -12.74 3.42 4.49
C THR A 10 -14.03 4.08 4.02
N LYS A 11 -15.14 3.69 4.66
CA LYS A 11 -16.45 4.32 4.43
C LYS A 11 -16.64 5.45 5.43
N ILE A 12 -17.18 6.55 4.96
CA ILE A 12 -17.48 7.77 5.70
C ILE A 12 -18.91 8.13 5.34
N LYS A 13 -19.80 8.23 6.32
CA LYS A 13 -21.19 8.61 6.07
C LYS A 13 -21.37 10.11 6.24
N PHE A 14 -22.25 10.71 5.46
CA PHE A 14 -22.62 12.12 5.65
C PHE A 14 -23.25 12.39 7.01
N SER A 15 -23.94 11.40 7.60
CA SER A 15 -24.52 11.50 8.94
C SER A 15 -23.49 11.70 10.04
N ASP A 16 -22.24 11.28 9.80
CA ASP A 16 -21.22 11.20 10.84
C ASP A 16 -20.34 12.48 10.88
N TYR A 17 -20.49 13.39 9.90
CA TYR A 17 -19.64 14.56 9.72
C TYR A 17 -20.42 15.71 9.06
N GLU A 18 -20.42 16.90 9.66
CA GLU A 18 -21.05 18.08 9.06
C GLU A 18 -20.24 18.56 7.84
N LYS A 19 -20.93 18.74 6.70
CA LYS A 19 -20.43 19.34 5.44
C LYS A 19 -18.98 18.97 5.06
N LEU A 20 -18.73 17.69 4.81
CA LEU A 20 -17.48 17.28 4.17
C LEU A 20 -17.50 17.55 2.67
N ASN A 21 -16.61 18.44 2.19
CA ASN A 21 -16.31 18.56 0.78
C ASN A 21 -15.23 17.54 0.39
N LYS A 22 -15.35 17.01 -0.82
CA LYS A 22 -14.41 16.10 -1.45
C LYS A 22 -13.00 16.69 -1.55
N SER A 23 -12.89 17.99 -1.86
CA SER A 23 -11.59 18.67 -1.91
C SER A 23 -10.92 18.62 -0.55
N ASP A 24 -11.62 19.04 0.50
CA ASP A 24 -11.10 19.10 1.87
C ASP A 24 -10.57 17.75 2.35
N ILE A 25 -11.27 16.65 2.05
CA ILE A 25 -10.81 15.30 2.41
C ILE A 25 -9.45 14.99 1.78
N LEU A 26 -9.32 15.27 0.48
CA LEU A 26 -8.09 15.00 -0.22
C LEU A 26 -6.99 15.99 0.23
N ASP A 27 -7.30 17.26 0.49
CA ASP A 27 -6.35 18.27 0.97
C ASP A 27 -5.77 17.89 2.33
N LYS A 28 -6.60 17.40 3.25
CA LYS A 28 -6.14 16.87 4.55
C LYS A 28 -5.22 15.65 4.41
N ILE A 29 -5.50 14.78 3.44
CA ILE A 29 -4.67 13.59 3.17
C ILE A 29 -3.34 13.99 2.53
N GLU A 30 -3.36 14.94 1.61
CA GLU A 30 -2.18 15.50 0.94
C GLU A 30 -1.25 16.18 1.94
N ASN A 31 -1.77 17.11 2.74
CA ASN A 31 -1.02 17.78 3.81
C ASN A 31 -0.39 16.79 4.79
N TYR A 32 -1.13 15.74 5.16
CA TYR A 32 -0.58 14.69 6.02
C TYR A 32 0.61 13.95 5.37
N LEU A 33 0.52 13.63 4.08
CA LEU A 33 1.59 12.94 3.37
C LEU A 33 2.83 13.84 3.22
N GLU A 34 2.64 15.12 2.93
CA GLU A 34 3.73 16.11 2.90
C GLU A 34 4.40 16.25 4.26
N LEU A 35 3.64 16.42 5.35
CA LEU A 35 4.16 16.48 6.73
C LEU A 35 4.92 15.22 7.15
N LYS A 36 4.63 14.07 6.52
CA LYS A 36 5.34 12.80 6.76
C LYS A 36 6.55 12.61 5.85
N ASN A 37 6.96 13.66 5.13
CA ASN A 37 8.09 13.71 4.22
C ASN A 37 8.00 12.61 3.15
N TYR A 38 6.82 12.45 2.53
CA TYR A 38 6.71 11.67 1.30
C TYR A 38 7.31 12.49 0.16
N ASN A 39 8.36 11.97 -0.47
CA ASN A 39 9.13 12.69 -1.50
C ASN A 39 8.31 13.03 -2.76
N TYR A 40 7.24 12.30 -3.00
CA TYR A 40 6.37 12.49 -4.16
C TYR A 40 4.92 12.37 -3.71
N VAL A 41 4.16 13.45 -3.86
CA VAL A 41 2.72 13.49 -3.64
C VAL A 41 2.13 14.24 -4.84
N VAL A 42 1.24 13.59 -5.59
CA VAL A 42 0.61 14.17 -6.77
C VAL A 42 -0.89 14.04 -6.65
N ARG A 43 -1.53 15.20 -6.59
CA ARG A 43 -2.98 15.36 -6.64
C ARG A 43 -3.51 15.16 -8.05
N LYS A 44 -4.60 14.40 -8.14
CA LYS A 44 -5.48 14.29 -9.30
C LYS A 44 -6.91 14.55 -8.82
N GLU A 45 -7.82 14.80 -9.77
CA GLU A 45 -9.21 15.17 -9.50
C GLU A 45 -9.89 14.35 -8.38
N ASN A 46 -9.68 13.02 -8.38
CA ASN A 46 -10.35 12.08 -7.46
C ASN A 46 -9.37 11.20 -6.67
N SER A 47 -8.08 11.53 -6.71
CA SER A 47 -7.07 10.66 -6.12
C SER A 47 -5.77 11.37 -5.83
N ILE A 48 -5.03 10.85 -4.85
CA ILE A 48 -3.66 11.23 -4.55
C ILE A 48 -2.78 10.03 -4.83
N VAL A 49 -1.75 10.22 -5.65
CA VAL A 49 -0.67 9.25 -5.84
C VAL A 49 0.49 9.70 -4.97
N PHE A 50 1.05 8.79 -4.20
CA PHE A 50 2.15 9.14 -3.31
C PHE A 50 3.24 8.08 -3.36
N HIS A 51 4.48 8.52 -3.16
CA HIS A 51 5.66 7.68 -3.05
C HIS A 51 6.66 8.30 -2.09
N LYS A 52 7.28 7.44 -1.28
CA LYS A 52 8.39 7.78 -0.39
C LYS A 52 9.66 7.19 -0.97
N SER A 53 10.48 8.07 -1.54
CA SER A 53 11.77 7.74 -2.13
C SER A 53 12.84 7.75 -1.05
N ASN A 54 12.95 6.66 -0.31
CA ASN A 54 14.18 6.34 0.39
C ASN A 54 14.31 4.82 0.42
N ALA A 55 15.25 4.27 -0.35
CA ALA A 55 15.43 2.83 -0.53
C ALA A 55 15.63 2.11 0.81
N TRP A 56 16.29 2.77 1.77
CA TRP A 56 16.50 2.28 3.13
C TRP A 56 15.22 2.30 3.98
N THR A 57 14.27 3.19 3.67
CA THR A 57 12.96 3.20 4.36
C THR A 57 12.01 2.10 3.91
N SER A 58 12.33 1.35 2.85
CA SER A 58 11.61 0.11 2.54
C SER A 58 11.81 -0.98 3.59
N PHE A 59 12.90 -0.86 4.38
CA PHE A 59 13.20 -1.69 5.56
C PHE A 59 12.86 -0.96 6.88
N ASP A 60 12.56 0.33 6.84
CA ASP A 60 12.04 1.04 8.00
C ASP A 60 10.58 0.65 8.20
N PHE A 61 10.35 -0.24 9.16
CA PHE A 61 9.02 -0.68 9.57
C PHE A 61 8.09 0.50 9.88
N LYS A 62 8.60 1.70 10.19
CA LYS A 62 7.79 2.92 10.44
C LYS A 62 7.39 3.66 9.15
N SER A 63 8.04 3.41 8.02
CA SER A 63 7.74 3.96 6.70
C SER A 63 6.81 3.02 5.93
N PHE A 64 5.64 2.84 6.52
CA PHE A 64 4.66 1.79 6.26
C PHE A 64 4.06 1.73 4.83
N LEU A 65 4.10 2.81 4.05
CA LEU A 65 3.58 2.84 2.67
C LEU A 65 4.63 3.46 1.75
N VAL A 66 5.50 2.64 1.15
CA VAL A 66 6.53 3.15 0.22
C VAL A 66 5.93 3.80 -1.02
N SER A 67 4.80 3.30 -1.52
CA SER A 67 4.03 3.95 -2.57
C SER A 67 2.57 3.53 -2.50
N GLY A 68 1.68 4.35 -3.04
CA GLY A 68 0.28 4.01 -3.10
C GLY A 68 -0.58 5.03 -3.81
N ILE A 69 -1.86 4.69 -3.87
CA ILE A 69 -2.89 5.57 -4.40
C ILE A 69 -4.02 5.62 -3.38
N VAL A 70 -4.43 6.84 -3.03
CA VAL A 70 -5.68 7.11 -2.33
C VAL A 70 -6.69 7.58 -3.36
N LYS A 71 -7.84 6.92 -3.46
CA LYS A 71 -8.94 7.33 -4.33
C LYS A 71 -10.16 7.66 -3.49
N LEU A 72 -10.82 8.75 -3.82
CA LEU A 72 -12.07 9.15 -3.18
C LEU A 72 -13.22 8.88 -4.15
N LYS A 73 -14.23 8.15 -3.69
CA LYS A 73 -15.46 7.90 -4.43
C LYS A 73 -16.65 8.38 -3.64
N GLU A 74 -17.45 9.26 -4.22
CA GLU A 74 -18.71 9.68 -3.65
C GLU A 74 -19.78 8.60 -3.86
N ARG A 75 -20.63 8.43 -2.86
CA ARG A 75 -21.78 7.52 -2.80
C ARG A 75 -22.97 8.33 -2.28
N LYS A 76 -24.19 7.81 -2.50
CA LYS A 76 -25.42 8.46 -2.02
C LYS A 76 -25.42 8.75 -0.52
N ASP A 77 -24.73 7.93 0.26
CA ASP A 77 -24.70 7.98 1.73
C ASP A 77 -23.38 8.57 2.30
N GLY A 78 -22.44 8.99 1.45
CA GLY A 78 -21.17 9.56 1.89
C GLY A 78 -20.00 9.31 0.94
N PHE A 79 -18.82 9.09 1.51
CA PHE A 79 -17.59 8.86 0.76
C PHE A 79 -16.97 7.49 1.04
N VAL A 80 -16.33 6.93 0.02
CA VAL A 80 -15.49 5.75 0.11
C VAL A 80 -14.08 6.11 -0.30
N ILE A 81 -13.17 6.05 0.66
CA ILE A 81 -11.74 6.22 0.44
C ILE A 81 -11.13 4.83 0.22
N ILE A 82 -10.44 4.68 -0.91
CA ILE A 82 -9.76 3.45 -1.30
C ILE A 82 -8.25 3.74 -1.26
N SER A 83 -7.52 3.09 -0.37
CA SER A 83 -6.05 3.15 -0.34
C SER A 83 -5.45 1.80 -0.73
N GLY A 84 -4.40 1.81 -1.53
CA GLY A 84 -3.70 0.57 -1.90
C GLY A 84 -2.27 0.82 -2.33
N ASN A 85 -1.48 -0.25 -2.34
CA ASN A 85 -0.03 -0.24 -2.56
C ASN A 85 0.36 -1.24 -3.64
N TRP A 86 1.27 -0.83 -4.55
CA TRP A 86 1.76 -1.66 -5.66
C TRP A 86 2.97 -2.52 -5.30
N MET A 87 3.79 -2.07 -4.35
CA MET A 87 5.13 -2.63 -4.11
C MET A 87 5.12 -3.97 -3.37
N VAL A 88 3.96 -4.43 -2.89
CA VAL A 88 3.81 -5.70 -2.16
C VAL A 88 4.35 -6.88 -2.98
N PHE A 89 4.11 -6.89 -4.30
CA PHE A 89 4.40 -8.04 -5.15
C PHE A 89 5.74 -7.94 -5.87
N LEU A 90 6.43 -6.80 -5.82
CA LEU A 90 7.75 -6.66 -6.48
C LEU A 90 8.80 -7.59 -5.85
N ILE A 91 8.70 -7.85 -4.54
CA ILE A 91 9.56 -8.82 -3.84
C ILE A 91 9.28 -10.24 -4.35
N ALA A 92 8.07 -10.55 -4.81
CA ALA A 92 7.75 -11.91 -5.28
C ALA A 92 8.34 -12.22 -6.67
N ILE A 93 8.59 -11.21 -7.50
CA ILE A 93 9.03 -11.43 -8.89
C ILE A 93 10.39 -12.16 -8.95
N PRO A 94 11.46 -11.73 -8.25
CA PRO A 94 12.73 -12.45 -8.27
C PRO A 94 12.61 -13.90 -7.80
N PHE A 95 11.84 -14.15 -6.74
CA PHE A 95 11.66 -15.51 -6.20
C PHE A 95 10.88 -16.40 -7.17
N ILE A 96 9.82 -15.88 -7.80
CA ILE A 96 9.07 -16.62 -8.82
C ILE A 96 9.99 -16.96 -10.00
N LEU A 97 10.83 -16.03 -10.46
CA LEU A 97 11.78 -16.29 -11.53
C LEU A 97 12.77 -17.40 -11.17
N ILE A 98 13.33 -17.36 -9.95
CA ILE A 98 14.24 -18.40 -9.47
C ILE A 98 13.53 -19.77 -9.39
N LEU A 99 12.30 -19.82 -8.89
CA LEU A 99 11.50 -21.06 -8.81
C LEU A 99 11.08 -21.60 -10.18
N LEU A 100 10.94 -20.73 -11.19
CA LEU A 100 10.68 -21.17 -12.56
C LEU A 100 11.96 -21.70 -13.21
N LEU A 101 13.09 -21.01 -13.01
CA LEU A 101 14.40 -21.44 -13.51
C LEU A 101 14.86 -22.76 -12.86
N SER A 102 14.53 -22.98 -11.59
CA SER A 102 14.87 -24.23 -10.88
C SER A 102 14.19 -25.46 -11.47
N LYS A 103 13.09 -25.28 -12.22
CA LYS A 103 12.36 -26.34 -12.91
C LYS A 103 12.86 -26.60 -14.33
N SER A 104 13.82 -25.82 -14.83
CA SER A 104 14.39 -26.02 -16.16
C SER A 104 15.43 -27.15 -16.16
N ASP A 105 15.62 -27.77 -17.33
CA ASP A 105 16.63 -28.82 -17.53
C ASP A 105 18.07 -28.32 -17.36
N TYR A 106 18.27 -27.00 -17.28
CA TYR A 106 19.57 -26.35 -17.04
C TYR A 106 19.77 -25.93 -15.57
N SER A 107 18.83 -26.28 -14.69
CA SER A 107 18.94 -25.96 -13.26
C SER A 107 20.06 -26.76 -12.60
N THR A 108 20.91 -26.05 -11.86
CA THR A 108 21.93 -26.65 -10.99
C THR A 108 21.50 -26.73 -9.53
N LEU A 109 20.27 -26.32 -9.21
CA LEU A 109 19.73 -26.30 -7.84
C LEU A 109 19.20 -27.69 -7.48
N ASP A 110 19.57 -28.16 -6.30
CA ASP A 110 19.05 -29.42 -5.77
C ASP A 110 17.72 -29.21 -5.00
N VAL A 111 17.15 -30.31 -4.51
CA VAL A 111 15.88 -30.27 -3.77
C VAL A 111 15.99 -29.46 -2.48
N ASN A 112 17.13 -29.49 -1.81
CA ASN A 112 17.36 -28.78 -0.56
C ASN A 112 17.50 -27.27 -0.80
N ASP A 113 18.19 -26.87 -1.87
CA ASP A 113 18.28 -25.48 -2.30
C ASP A 113 16.89 -24.89 -2.59
N ILE A 114 16.05 -25.64 -3.30
CA ILE A 114 14.67 -25.23 -3.61
C ILE A 114 13.86 -25.03 -2.32
N GLN A 115 13.96 -25.97 -1.36
CA GLN A 115 13.27 -25.85 -0.07
C GLN A 115 13.72 -24.61 0.72
N ILE A 116 15.02 -24.29 0.73
CA ILE A 116 15.55 -23.09 1.39
C ILE A 116 15.01 -21.82 0.73
N ILE A 117 14.96 -21.79 -0.60
CA ILE A 117 14.43 -20.65 -1.37
C ILE A 117 12.93 -20.47 -1.09
N GLU A 118 12.15 -21.54 -1.10
CA GLU A 118 10.71 -21.51 -0.80
C GLU A 118 10.44 -21.05 0.64
N TYR A 119 11.20 -21.56 1.62
CA TYR A 119 11.08 -21.14 3.01
C TYR A 119 11.46 -19.67 3.20
N SER A 120 12.54 -19.24 2.57
CA SER A 120 13.00 -17.84 2.61
C SER A 120 11.97 -16.91 1.96
N PHE A 121 11.41 -17.33 0.83
CA PHE A 121 10.33 -16.61 0.16
C PHE A 121 9.10 -16.49 1.07
N ALA A 122 8.61 -17.62 1.61
CA ALA A 122 7.42 -17.64 2.45
C ALA A 122 7.60 -16.74 3.68
N THR A 123 8.77 -16.80 4.32
CA THR A 123 9.10 -15.97 5.48
C THR A 123 9.17 -14.49 5.11
N LEU A 124 10.00 -14.12 4.13
CA LEU A 124 10.20 -12.72 3.75
C LEU A 124 8.93 -12.08 3.18
N PHE A 125 8.23 -12.80 2.29
CA PHE A 125 6.96 -12.34 1.71
C PHE A 125 5.86 -12.29 2.76
N GLY A 126 5.73 -13.32 3.61
CA GLY A 126 4.72 -13.38 4.68
C GLY A 126 4.89 -12.25 5.69
N VAL A 127 6.11 -12.02 6.17
CA VAL A 127 6.42 -10.89 7.07
C VAL A 127 6.12 -9.55 6.38
N ASN A 128 6.54 -9.39 5.12
CA ASN A 128 6.24 -8.17 4.34
C ASN A 128 4.74 -7.91 4.21
N MET A 129 3.95 -8.96 3.93
CA MET A 129 2.49 -8.90 3.83
C MET A 129 1.84 -8.47 5.15
N ILE A 130 2.25 -9.07 6.28
CA ILE A 130 1.71 -8.75 7.61
C ILE A 130 1.99 -7.28 7.96
N ILE A 131 3.22 -6.82 7.79
CA ILE A 131 3.60 -5.42 8.09
C ILE A 131 2.80 -4.45 7.23
N ARG A 132 2.64 -4.73 5.93
CA ARG A 132 1.83 -3.89 5.03
C ARG A 132 0.34 -3.93 5.36
N PHE A 133 -0.17 -5.05 5.86
CA PHE A 133 -1.54 -5.11 6.34
C PHE A 133 -1.74 -4.14 7.52
N PHE A 134 -0.86 -4.17 8.52
CA PHE A 134 -0.90 -3.25 9.66
C PHE A 134 -0.68 -1.78 9.24
N ALA A 135 0.25 -1.53 8.33
CA ALA A 135 0.48 -0.22 7.71
C ALA A 135 -0.83 0.42 7.22
N HIS A 136 -1.57 -0.35 6.41
CA HIS A 136 -2.80 0.11 5.83
C HIS A 136 -3.92 0.28 6.85
N LEU A 137 -3.99 -0.57 7.88
CA LEU A 137 -4.91 -0.37 9.00
C LEU A 137 -4.64 0.94 9.72
N ILE A 138 -3.38 1.20 10.08
CA ILE A 138 -2.96 2.46 10.73
C ILE A 138 -3.32 3.65 9.86
N PHE A 139 -3.01 3.59 8.56
CA PHE A 139 -3.35 4.66 7.62
C PHE A 139 -4.86 4.88 7.49
N LYS A 140 -5.66 3.80 7.49
CA LYS A 140 -7.13 3.87 7.52
C LYS A 140 -7.64 4.58 8.77
N TYR A 141 -7.08 4.28 9.94
CA TYR A 141 -7.43 4.99 11.17
C TYR A 141 -7.01 6.45 11.11
N LYS A 142 -5.82 6.75 10.58
CA LYS A 142 -5.35 8.12 10.44
C LYS A 142 -6.21 8.95 9.50
N ILE A 143 -6.67 8.37 8.38
CA ILE A 143 -7.62 9.04 7.47
C ILE A 143 -8.93 9.38 8.21
N LYS A 144 -9.46 8.46 9.02
CA LYS A 144 -10.67 8.75 9.82
C LYS A 144 -10.43 9.89 10.80
N ASP A 145 -9.30 9.88 11.49
CA ASP A 145 -8.90 10.92 12.44
C ASP A 145 -8.74 12.30 11.76
N LEU A 146 -8.06 12.34 10.61
CA LEU A 146 -7.92 13.56 9.78
C LEU A 146 -9.26 14.10 9.31
N ILE A 147 -10.28 13.26 9.11
CA ILE A 147 -11.57 13.72 8.61
C ILE A 147 -12.47 14.20 9.76
N LYS A 148 -12.25 13.71 10.98
CA LYS A 148 -12.95 14.17 12.20
C LYS A 148 -12.50 15.55 12.68
N ASN A 149 -11.22 15.85 12.55
CA ASN A 149 -10.60 17.12 12.96
C ASN A 149 -10.44 18.02 11.74
#